data_AF-A0A0C2G9M1-F1
#
_entry.id   AF-A0A0C2G9M1-F1
#
_cell.length_a   1.000
_cell.length_b   1.000
_cell.length_c   1.000
_cell.angle_alpha   90.00
_cell.angle_beta   90.00
_cell.angle_gamma   90.00
#
_symmetry.space_group_name_H-M   'P 1'
#
loop_
_entity.id
_entity.type
_entity.pdbx_description
1 polymer ?
#
loop_
_entity_poly.entity_id
_entity_poly.type
_entity_poly.pdbx_seq_one_letter_code
_entity_poly.pdbx_strand_id
1 'polypeptide(L)'
;MTLTKRTIDLFLNEFEMSGVHLPDDKRAEFVRLSGEIFNASAKFQAGCDREVVISRALKKQYSLPSTRIRSPSSNCIEPKKRKFIYTTFYRHNDEQEQELRKLVCYRDELAKLTGYTSYAHRAQDNALLGTYENAHDFLWGVIQERAYGTAHYREANKFLTLGNILTGFANLVNKLYGVRLEEQPIERGEMWHGHIIKLGVFDATDRFLGTVYLDIDRRTMKAVGDCHFTVRCSKELETISLASIYVFKQQYCHVKLNTVVQRLEFFSFKMEAGKLL
;
A
#
# COMPACT_ATOMS: atom_id res chain seq x y z
N MET A 1 8.96 -20.83 22.94
CA MET A 1 8.52 -20.53 21.56
C MET A 1 8.54 -21.77 20.67
N THR A 2 7.37 -22.29 20.24
CA THR A 2 7.31 -23.33 19.19
C THR A 2 7.26 -22.61 17.84
N LEU A 3 8.40 -22.46 17.17
CA LEU A 3 8.45 -21.96 15.80
C LEU A 3 7.69 -22.94 14.90
N THR A 4 6.67 -22.45 14.20
CA THR A 4 5.90 -23.30 13.28
C THR A 4 6.75 -23.66 12.06
N LYS A 5 6.53 -24.84 11.47
CA LYS A 5 7.21 -25.26 10.22
C LYS A 5 7.16 -24.16 9.15
N ARG A 6 6.00 -23.53 8.98
CA ARG A 6 5.81 -22.40 8.05
C ARG A 6 6.74 -21.22 8.34
N THR A 7 6.97 -20.89 9.60
CA THR A 7 7.89 -19.80 9.98
C THR A 7 9.32 -20.12 9.59
N ILE A 8 9.74 -21.38 9.77
CA ILE A 8 11.08 -21.85 9.38
C ILE A 8 11.23 -21.79 7.86
N ASP A 9 10.24 -22.28 7.12
CA ASP A 9 10.26 -22.28 5.65
C ASP A 9 10.36 -20.85 5.08
N LEU A 10 9.65 -19.88 5.69
CA LEU A 10 9.74 -18.47 5.32
C LEU A 10 11.13 -17.89 5.59
N PHE A 11 11.70 -18.14 6.77
CA PHE A 11 13.05 -17.65 7.10
C PHE A 11 14.12 -18.27 6.21
N LEU A 12 14.01 -19.57 5.91
CA LEU A 12 14.97 -20.24 5.04
C LEU A 12 14.92 -19.62 3.64
N ASN A 13 13.72 -19.38 3.11
CA ASN A 13 13.59 -18.72 1.81
C ASN A 13 14.14 -17.29 1.82
N GLU A 14 13.84 -16.46 2.83
CA GLU A 14 14.41 -15.11 2.94
C GLU A 14 15.95 -15.16 3.01
N PHE A 15 16.48 -16.13 3.74
CA PHE A 15 17.92 -16.34 3.87
C PHE A 15 18.56 -16.72 2.54
N GLU A 16 17.97 -17.66 1.80
CA GLU A 16 18.43 -18.02 0.45
C GLU A 16 18.35 -16.83 -0.52
N MET A 17 17.24 -16.09 -0.49
CA MET A 17 16.99 -14.91 -1.32
C MET A 17 17.97 -13.76 -1.05
N SER A 18 18.61 -13.74 0.12
CA SER A 18 19.67 -12.78 0.46
C SER A 18 21.00 -13.06 -0.25
N GLY A 19 21.11 -14.16 -1.02
CA GLY A 19 22.33 -14.53 -1.73
C GLY A 19 23.43 -15.07 -0.80
N VAL A 20 23.11 -15.43 0.44
CA VAL A 20 24.08 -15.95 1.42
C VAL A 20 24.78 -17.25 0.98
N HIS A 21 24.08 -18.06 0.19
CA HIS A 21 24.58 -19.31 -0.37
C HIS A 21 25.53 -19.10 -1.56
N LEU A 22 25.67 -17.87 -2.07
CA LEU A 22 26.52 -17.57 -3.20
C LEU A 22 28.00 -17.59 -2.81
N PRO A 23 28.90 -17.99 -3.73
CA PRO A 23 30.35 -17.81 -3.60
C PRO A 23 30.73 -16.36 -3.29
N ASP A 24 31.89 -16.15 -2.67
CA ASP A 24 32.32 -14.86 -2.12
C ASP A 24 32.31 -13.71 -3.14
N ASP A 25 32.77 -13.97 -4.37
CA ASP A 25 32.78 -13.03 -5.48
C ASP A 25 31.35 -12.62 -5.88
N LYS A 26 30.46 -13.61 -6.05
CA LYS A 26 29.05 -13.38 -6.38
C LYS A 26 28.29 -12.71 -5.25
N ARG A 27 28.63 -13.01 -4.00
CA ARG A 27 28.01 -12.40 -2.83
C ARG A 27 28.43 -10.94 -2.68
N ALA A 28 29.69 -10.59 -2.94
CA ALA A 28 30.13 -9.20 -2.99
C ALA A 28 29.38 -8.41 -4.08
N GLU A 29 29.20 -9.01 -5.26
CA GLU A 29 28.43 -8.42 -6.34
C GLU A 29 26.93 -8.26 -6.01
N PHE A 30 26.34 -9.26 -5.34
CA PHE A 30 24.97 -9.19 -4.85
C PHE A 30 24.76 -8.00 -3.90
N VAL A 31 25.69 -7.80 -2.96
CA VAL A 31 25.64 -6.67 -2.02
C VAL A 31 25.76 -5.34 -2.76
N ARG A 32 26.69 -5.24 -3.72
CA ARG A 32 26.85 -4.05 -4.56
C ARG A 32 25.57 -3.72 -5.33
N LEU A 33 25.01 -4.69 -6.06
CA LEU A 33 23.77 -4.53 -6.83
C LEU A 33 22.58 -4.15 -5.94
N SER A 34 22.47 -4.77 -4.76
CA SER A 34 21.42 -4.44 -3.78
C SER A 34 21.52 -2.99 -3.32
N GLY A 35 22.73 -2.49 -3.06
CA GLY A 35 22.99 -1.09 -2.72
C GLY A 35 22.63 -0.14 -3.86
N GLU A 36 23.01 -0.46 -5.10
CA GLU A 36 22.69 0.36 -6.28
C GLU A 36 21.18 0.40 -6.57
N ILE A 37 20.47 -0.74 -6.43
CA ILE A 37 19.01 -0.80 -6.54
C ILE A 37 18.36 0.09 -5.49
N PHE A 38 18.81 0.02 -4.23
CA PHE A 38 18.29 0.88 -3.16
C PHE A 38 18.50 2.36 -3.48
N ASN A 39 19.71 2.74 -3.87
CA ASN A 39 20.05 4.13 -4.19
C ASN A 39 19.25 4.67 -5.38
N ALA A 40 19.20 3.92 -6.49
CA ALA A 40 18.42 4.30 -7.68
C ALA A 40 16.92 4.39 -7.35
N SER A 41 16.39 3.44 -6.58
CA SER A 41 14.99 3.45 -6.15
C SER A 41 14.66 4.68 -5.29
N ALA A 42 15.53 5.03 -4.34
CA ALA A 42 15.33 6.19 -3.47
C ALA A 42 15.36 7.51 -4.27
N LYS A 43 16.31 7.67 -5.19
CA LYS A 43 16.40 8.84 -6.07
C LYS A 43 15.21 8.95 -7.03
N PHE A 44 14.80 7.83 -7.62
CA PHE A 44 13.63 7.79 -8.49
C PHE A 44 12.36 8.19 -7.73
N GLN A 45 12.12 7.59 -6.57
CA GLN A 45 10.97 7.91 -5.72
C GLN A 45 10.94 9.39 -5.30
N ALA A 46 12.09 9.95 -4.91
CA ALA A 46 12.20 11.36 -4.54
C ALA A 46 11.84 12.31 -5.71
N GLY A 47 12.09 11.90 -6.96
CA GLY A 47 11.73 12.69 -8.13
C GLY A 47 10.29 12.52 -8.61
N CYS A 48 9.61 11.42 -8.27
CA CYS A 48 8.20 11.21 -8.59
C CYS A 48 7.28 12.26 -7.95
N ASP A 49 7.64 12.72 -6.75
CA ASP A 49 6.88 13.72 -5.98
C ASP A 49 7.40 15.16 -6.20
N ARG A 50 8.35 15.36 -7.12
CA ARG A 50 8.97 16.66 -7.37
C ARG A 50 7.97 17.61 -8.02
N GLU A 51 7.85 18.81 -7.45
CA GLU A 51 7.00 19.84 -8.02
C GLU A 51 7.55 20.37 -9.36
N VAL A 52 6.65 20.62 -10.31
CA VAL A 52 7.00 21.17 -11.62
C VAL A 52 6.76 22.66 -11.62
N VAL A 53 7.81 23.43 -11.90
CA VAL A 53 7.75 24.89 -12.00
C VAL A 53 7.36 25.30 -13.43
N ILE A 54 6.36 26.16 -13.55
CA ILE A 54 5.89 26.76 -14.80
C ILE A 54 6.10 28.27 -14.81
N SER A 55 6.06 28.87 -16.00
CA SER A 55 6.18 30.33 -16.15
C SER A 55 4.96 31.07 -15.61
N ARG A 56 5.14 32.36 -15.26
CA ARG A 56 4.03 33.24 -14.84
C ARG A 56 2.97 33.42 -15.93
N ALA A 57 3.38 33.37 -17.21
CA ALA A 57 2.47 33.43 -18.34
C ALA A 57 1.53 32.22 -18.38
N LEU A 58 2.06 31.00 -18.23
CA LEU A 58 1.27 29.77 -18.17
C LEU A 58 0.37 29.73 -16.93
N LYS A 59 0.85 30.22 -15.78
CA LYS A 59 0.01 30.39 -14.58
C LYS A 59 -1.23 31.25 -14.88
N LYS A 60 -1.04 32.40 -15.55
CA LYS A 60 -2.14 33.32 -15.90
C LYS A 60 -3.07 32.72 -16.95
N GLN A 61 -2.52 32.07 -17.98
CA GLN A 61 -3.29 31.43 -19.07
C GLN A 61 -4.27 30.36 -18.57
N TYR A 62 -3.86 29.57 -17.57
CA TYR A 62 -4.67 28.47 -17.03
C TYR A 62 -5.29 28.79 -15.65
N SER A 63 -5.24 30.06 -15.22
CA SER A 63 -5.76 30.53 -13.94
C SER A 63 -5.36 29.62 -12.77
N LEU A 64 -4.06 29.34 -12.66
CA LEU A 64 -3.50 28.45 -11.64
C LEU A 64 -3.19 29.22 -10.35
N PRO A 65 -3.39 28.60 -9.16
CA PRO A 65 -3.12 29.27 -7.88
C PRO A 65 -1.63 29.56 -7.69
N SER A 66 -0.75 28.72 -8.23
CA SER A 66 0.71 28.79 -8.08
C SER A 66 1.43 28.49 -9.40
N THR A 67 2.67 28.95 -9.52
CA THR A 67 3.61 28.52 -10.57
C THR A 67 4.22 27.15 -10.28
N ARG A 68 3.91 26.54 -9.12
CA ARG A 68 4.38 25.21 -8.72
C ARG A 68 3.23 24.22 -8.82
N ILE A 69 3.35 23.24 -9.72
CA ILE A 69 2.41 22.14 -9.88
C ILE A 69 2.90 20.98 -9.01
N ARG A 70 2.11 20.62 -7.99
CA ARG A 70 2.45 19.54 -7.03
C ARG A 70 1.64 18.25 -7.21
N SER A 71 0.64 18.27 -8.10
CA SER A 71 -0.17 17.09 -8.39
C SER A 71 -0.77 17.17 -9.79
N PRO A 72 -1.12 16.04 -10.41
CA PRO A 72 -1.72 15.99 -11.74
C PRO A 72 -3.17 16.55 -11.78
N SER A 73 -3.74 16.90 -10.62
CA SER A 73 -5.08 17.52 -10.51
C SER A 73 -6.17 16.81 -11.31
N SER A 74 -6.21 15.47 -11.25
CA SER A 74 -7.09 14.63 -12.08
C SER A 74 -8.59 14.91 -11.91
N ASN A 75 -9.00 15.53 -10.81
CA ASN A 75 -10.39 15.88 -10.52
C ASN A 75 -10.77 17.31 -10.92
N CYS A 76 -9.86 18.06 -11.55
CA CYS A 76 -10.16 19.40 -12.05
C CYS A 76 -11.31 19.33 -13.06
N ILE A 77 -12.39 20.09 -12.84
CA ILE A 77 -13.60 20.07 -13.68
C ILE A 77 -13.25 20.53 -15.10
N GLU A 78 -12.50 21.62 -15.22
CA GLU A 78 -12.11 22.25 -16.48
C GLU A 78 -11.17 21.36 -17.32
N PRO A 79 -11.62 20.80 -18.47
CA PRO A 79 -10.85 19.81 -19.23
C PRO A 79 -9.52 20.33 -19.76
N LYS A 80 -9.46 21.59 -20.23
CA LYS A 80 -8.23 22.18 -20.77
C LYS A 80 -7.17 22.35 -19.69
N LYS A 81 -7.58 22.83 -18.51
CA LYS A 81 -6.73 22.99 -17.33
C LYS A 81 -6.26 21.63 -16.81
N ARG A 82 -7.17 20.65 -16.70
CA ARG A 82 -6.84 19.28 -16.29
C ARG A 82 -5.80 18.64 -17.22
N LYS A 83 -6.02 18.72 -18.55
CA LYS A 83 -5.07 18.19 -19.54
C LYS A 83 -3.70 18.86 -19.39
N PHE A 84 -3.66 20.19 -19.34
CA PHE A 84 -2.41 20.95 -19.19
C PHE A 84 -1.65 20.57 -17.92
N ILE A 85 -2.32 20.54 -16.77
CA ILE A 85 -1.70 20.17 -15.50
C ILE A 85 -1.15 18.73 -15.57
N TYR A 86 -1.97 17.79 -16.05
CA TYR A 86 -1.58 16.39 -16.16
C TYR A 86 -0.36 16.19 -17.06
N THR A 87 -0.37 16.73 -18.27
CA THR A 87 0.75 16.58 -19.21
C THR A 87 1.99 17.32 -18.75
N THR A 88 1.84 18.44 -18.04
CA THR A 88 2.98 19.21 -17.50
C THR A 88 3.59 18.50 -16.30
N PHE A 89 2.76 17.91 -15.43
CA PHE A 89 3.22 17.17 -14.27
C PHE A 89 3.96 15.89 -14.67
N TYR A 90 3.41 15.12 -15.62
CA TYR A 90 4.02 13.90 -16.15
C TYR A 90 4.90 14.13 -17.38
N ARG A 91 5.44 15.33 -17.54
CA ARG A 91 6.35 15.60 -18.65
C ARG A 91 7.64 14.78 -18.47
N HIS A 92 8.28 14.50 -19.59
CA HIS A 92 9.58 13.83 -19.63
C HIS A 92 10.62 14.53 -18.73
N ASN A 93 11.46 13.72 -18.08
CA ASN A 93 12.56 14.16 -17.24
C ASN A 93 13.75 13.19 -17.40
N ASP A 94 14.87 13.69 -17.92
CA ASP A 94 16.06 12.89 -18.20
C ASP A 94 16.68 12.26 -16.95
N GLU A 95 16.70 12.99 -15.83
CA GLU A 95 17.22 12.48 -14.54
C GLU A 95 16.36 11.30 -14.05
N GLN A 96 15.04 11.41 -14.15
CA GLN A 96 14.12 10.34 -13.76
C GLN A 96 14.22 9.13 -14.68
N GLU A 97 14.31 9.35 -16.00
CA GLU A 97 14.50 8.24 -16.94
C GLU A 97 15.83 7.52 -16.68
N GLN A 98 16.91 8.25 -16.40
CA GLN A 98 18.21 7.67 -16.10
C GLN A 98 18.17 6.80 -14.84
N GLU A 99 17.57 7.27 -13.75
CA GLU A 99 17.44 6.49 -12.52
C GLU A 99 16.53 5.26 -12.70
N LEU A 100 15.46 5.37 -13.52
CA LEU A 100 14.63 4.22 -13.87
C LEU A 100 15.40 3.18 -14.67
N ARG A 101 16.22 3.60 -15.64
CA ARG A 101 17.06 2.70 -16.44
C ARG A 101 18.05 1.94 -15.56
N LYS A 102 18.75 2.65 -14.67
CA LYS A 102 19.65 2.02 -13.67
C LYS A 102 18.90 0.98 -12.85
N LEU A 103 17.73 1.34 -12.31
CA LEU A 103 16.92 0.45 -11.49
C LEU A 103 16.53 -0.83 -12.23
N VAL A 104 16.11 -0.73 -13.49
CA VAL A 104 15.74 -1.89 -14.31
C VAL A 104 16.96 -2.76 -14.64
N CYS A 105 18.08 -2.16 -15.03
CA CYS A 105 19.31 -2.90 -15.36
C CYS A 105 19.88 -3.62 -14.14
N TYR A 106 20.05 -2.95 -13.01
CA TYR A 106 20.60 -3.59 -11.80
C TYR A 106 19.69 -4.69 -11.26
N ARG A 107 18.37 -4.53 -11.37
CA ARG A 107 17.41 -5.59 -11.03
C ARG A 107 17.56 -6.81 -11.93
N ASP A 108 17.72 -6.62 -13.23
CA ASP A 108 17.95 -7.70 -14.18
C ASP A 108 19.28 -8.43 -13.91
N GLU A 109 20.36 -7.69 -13.68
CA GLU A 109 21.66 -8.23 -13.30
C GLU A 109 21.59 -9.04 -11.99
N LEU A 110 20.91 -8.51 -10.96
CA LEU A 110 20.73 -9.20 -9.69
C LEU A 110 19.93 -10.49 -9.86
N ALA A 111 18.86 -10.45 -10.65
CA ALA A 111 18.05 -11.64 -10.92
C ALA A 111 18.89 -12.76 -11.54
N LYS A 112 19.65 -12.43 -12.60
CA LYS A 112 20.55 -13.36 -13.29
C LYS A 112 21.65 -13.89 -12.37
N LEU A 113 22.23 -13.04 -11.54
CA LEU A 113 23.24 -13.43 -10.54
C LEU A 113 22.71 -14.51 -9.59
N THR A 114 21.43 -14.40 -9.20
CA THR A 114 20.73 -15.35 -8.33
C THR A 114 20.03 -16.50 -9.06
N GLY A 115 20.23 -16.65 -10.38
CA GLY A 115 19.70 -17.77 -11.17
C GLY A 115 18.28 -17.60 -11.71
N TYR A 116 17.70 -16.40 -11.65
CA TYR A 116 16.37 -16.12 -12.21
C TYR A 116 16.45 -15.55 -13.63
N THR A 117 15.45 -15.86 -14.45
CA THR A 117 15.32 -15.34 -15.82
C THR A 117 15.17 -13.82 -15.86
N SER A 118 14.42 -13.25 -14.91
CA SER A 118 14.25 -11.81 -14.76
C SER A 118 13.88 -11.46 -13.33
N TYR A 119 13.99 -10.17 -12.98
CA TYR A 119 13.59 -9.71 -11.65
C TYR A 119 12.10 -9.94 -11.37
N ALA A 120 11.25 -9.97 -12.40
CA ALA A 120 9.84 -10.28 -12.24
C ALA A 120 9.61 -11.71 -11.76
N HIS A 121 10.36 -12.70 -12.29
CA HIS A 121 10.32 -14.08 -11.81
C HIS A 121 10.78 -14.15 -10.36
N ARG A 122 11.91 -13.50 -10.04
CA ARG A 122 12.45 -13.43 -8.69
C ARG A 122 11.47 -12.80 -7.69
N ALA A 123 10.72 -11.78 -8.10
CA ALA A 123 9.77 -11.08 -7.23
C ALA A 123 8.47 -11.84 -6.97
N GLN A 124 8.17 -12.90 -7.75
CA GLN A 124 6.98 -13.73 -7.54
C GLN A 124 7.21 -14.90 -6.59
N ASP A 125 8.46 -15.23 -6.26
CA ASP A 125 8.75 -16.24 -5.24
C ASP A 125 8.06 -15.86 -3.92
N ASN A 126 7.26 -16.81 -3.39
CA ASN A 126 6.39 -16.64 -2.23
C ASN A 126 5.30 -15.56 -2.34
N ALA A 127 5.06 -15.00 -3.53
CA ALA A 127 3.87 -14.21 -3.81
C ALA A 127 2.64 -15.10 -4.01
N LEU A 128 1.45 -14.53 -3.85
CA LEU A 128 0.18 -15.28 -3.97
C LEU A 128 0.00 -15.98 -5.33
N LEU A 129 0.47 -15.35 -6.41
CA LEU A 129 0.35 -15.89 -7.77
C LEU A 129 1.51 -16.84 -8.12
N GLY A 130 2.53 -16.91 -7.27
CA GLY A 130 3.63 -17.87 -7.32
C GLY A 130 4.65 -17.66 -8.45
N THR A 131 4.20 -17.38 -9.67
CA THR A 131 5.08 -17.22 -10.84
C THR A 131 4.76 -15.97 -11.64
N TYR A 132 5.72 -15.57 -12.46
CA TYR A 132 5.56 -14.46 -13.40
C TYR A 132 4.42 -14.73 -14.40
N GLU A 133 4.33 -15.95 -14.93
CA GLU A 133 3.34 -16.36 -15.93
C GLU A 133 1.93 -16.24 -15.36
N ASN A 134 1.69 -16.74 -14.15
CA ASN A 134 0.39 -16.62 -13.50
C ASN A 134 -0.01 -15.16 -13.28
N ALA A 135 0.95 -14.32 -12.86
CA ALA A 135 0.70 -12.89 -12.69
C ALA A 135 0.42 -12.19 -14.02
N HIS A 136 1.17 -12.52 -15.06
CA HIS A 136 1.01 -12.00 -16.40
C HIS A 136 -0.36 -12.40 -16.98
N ASP A 137 -0.72 -13.69 -16.93
CA ASP A 137 -1.96 -14.23 -17.48
C ASP A 137 -3.18 -13.70 -16.75
N PHE A 138 -3.09 -13.55 -15.42
CA PHE A 138 -4.14 -12.90 -14.64
C PHE A 138 -4.37 -11.45 -15.09
N LEU A 139 -3.30 -10.65 -15.19
CA LEU A 139 -3.41 -9.24 -15.61
C LEU A 139 -3.93 -9.13 -17.04
N TRP A 140 -3.46 -9.99 -17.94
CA TRP A 140 -3.92 -10.04 -19.32
C TRP A 140 -5.40 -10.41 -19.40
N GLY A 141 -5.84 -11.42 -18.64
CA GLY A 141 -7.25 -11.80 -18.54
C GLY A 141 -8.14 -10.65 -18.05
N VAL A 142 -7.71 -9.92 -17.01
CA VAL A 142 -8.44 -8.74 -16.51
C VAL A 142 -8.50 -7.62 -17.54
N ILE A 143 -7.42 -7.36 -18.28
CA ILE A 143 -7.39 -6.33 -19.33
C ILE A 143 -8.33 -6.72 -20.46
N GLN A 144 -8.30 -7.97 -20.90
CA GLN A 144 -9.21 -8.47 -21.93
C GLN A 144 -10.67 -8.37 -21.48
N GLU A 145 -10.98 -8.77 -20.24
CA GLU A 145 -12.34 -8.68 -19.70
C GLU A 145 -12.83 -7.23 -19.58
N ARG A 146 -11.99 -6.30 -19.10
CA ARG A 146 -12.36 -4.88 -18.90
C ARG A 146 -12.32 -4.04 -20.18
N ALA A 147 -11.50 -4.39 -21.16
CA ALA A 147 -11.45 -3.69 -22.45
C ALA A 147 -12.70 -3.96 -23.31
N TYR A 148 -13.41 -5.07 -23.05
CA TYR A 148 -14.61 -5.49 -23.80
C TYR A 148 -15.89 -5.62 -22.95
N GLY A 149 -15.81 -5.57 -21.61
CA GLY A 149 -16.95 -5.61 -20.70
C GLY A 149 -17.50 -4.21 -20.38
N THR A 150 -18.79 -3.99 -20.63
CA THR A 150 -19.46 -2.75 -20.24
C THR A 150 -19.64 -2.64 -18.73
N ALA A 151 -19.55 -1.38 -18.28
CA ALA A 151 -20.04 -0.80 -17.04
C ALA A 151 -18.97 -0.54 -15.95
N HIS A 152 -19.02 0.53 -15.13
CA HIS A 152 -20.21 1.05 -14.45
C HIS A 152 -19.97 2.38 -13.67
N TYR A 153 -21.12 3.00 -13.34
CA TYR A 153 -21.51 3.79 -12.15
C TYR A 153 -20.88 5.15 -11.84
N ARG A 154 -21.68 6.19 -12.08
CA ARG A 154 -21.44 7.59 -11.69
C ARG A 154 -22.57 8.19 -10.82
N GLU A 155 -23.26 7.44 -9.96
CA GLU A 155 -24.41 8.02 -9.22
C GLU A 155 -24.60 7.62 -7.73
N ALA A 156 -23.62 7.02 -7.04
CA ALA A 156 -23.82 6.59 -5.64
C ALA A 156 -23.57 7.67 -4.54
N ASN A 157 -23.20 8.90 -4.91
CA ASN A 157 -22.48 9.80 -4.00
C ASN A 157 -23.34 10.54 -2.94
N LYS A 158 -24.68 10.46 -2.98
CA LYS A 158 -25.55 11.26 -2.09
C LYS A 158 -25.91 10.60 -0.75
N PHE A 159 -25.78 9.27 -0.64
CA PHE A 159 -26.15 8.51 0.57
C PHE A 159 -24.94 8.02 1.39
N LEU A 160 -23.73 8.24 0.87
CA LEU A 160 -22.46 7.79 1.42
C LEU A 160 -21.84 8.88 2.33
N THR A 161 -22.49 9.21 3.44
CA THR A 161 -21.86 10.01 4.50
C THR A 161 -20.88 9.16 5.30
N LEU A 162 -19.86 9.78 5.92
CA LEU A 162 -18.90 9.06 6.76
C LEU A 162 -19.60 8.25 7.87
N GLY A 163 -20.58 8.86 8.55
CA GLY A 163 -21.37 8.18 9.59
C GLY A 163 -22.14 6.97 9.05
N ASN A 164 -22.80 7.10 7.90
CA ASN A 164 -23.53 5.96 7.30
C ASN A 164 -22.57 4.84 6.86
N ILE A 165 -21.40 5.19 6.35
CA ILE A 165 -20.36 4.22 5.96
C ILE A 165 -19.83 3.49 7.19
N LEU A 166 -19.48 4.22 8.27
CA LEU A 166 -18.95 3.61 9.50
C LEU A 166 -19.98 2.70 10.17
N THR A 167 -21.24 3.13 10.24
CA THR A 167 -22.34 2.30 10.76
C THR A 167 -22.58 1.07 9.89
N GLY A 168 -22.61 1.23 8.56
CA GLY A 168 -22.76 0.12 7.62
C GLY A 168 -21.61 -0.88 7.72
N PHE A 169 -20.38 -0.38 7.85
CA PHE A 169 -19.19 -1.19 8.05
C PHE A 169 -19.22 -1.94 9.39
N ALA A 170 -19.55 -1.27 10.48
CA ALA A 170 -19.68 -1.88 11.82
C ALA A 170 -20.72 -3.02 11.81
N ASN A 171 -21.88 -2.80 11.20
CA ASN A 171 -22.91 -3.82 11.05
C ASN A 171 -22.43 -5.02 10.22
N LEU A 172 -21.67 -4.76 9.15
CA LEU A 172 -21.14 -5.81 8.30
C LEU A 172 -20.12 -6.69 9.04
N VAL A 173 -19.15 -6.07 9.73
CA VAL A 173 -18.12 -6.83 10.46
C VAL A 173 -18.71 -7.58 11.66
N ASN A 174 -19.74 -7.03 12.30
CA ASN A 174 -20.46 -7.73 13.34
C ASN A 174 -21.16 -8.97 12.82
N LYS A 175 -21.90 -8.86 11.71
CA LYS A 175 -22.62 -10.00 11.13
C LYS A 175 -21.71 -11.07 10.56
N LEU A 176 -20.60 -10.69 9.93
CA LEU A 176 -19.70 -11.65 9.29
C LEU A 176 -18.70 -12.29 10.25
N TYR A 177 -18.23 -11.55 11.26
CA TYR A 177 -17.11 -11.97 12.10
C TYR A 177 -17.42 -11.95 13.61
N GLY A 178 -18.61 -11.53 14.02
CA GLY A 178 -18.93 -11.33 15.43
C GLY A 178 -18.12 -10.21 16.08
N VAL A 179 -17.59 -9.28 15.29
CA VAL A 179 -16.74 -8.18 15.78
C VAL A 179 -17.56 -6.93 16.02
N ARG A 180 -17.42 -6.34 17.21
CA ARG A 180 -18.04 -5.08 17.60
C ARG A 180 -17.02 -3.96 17.57
N LEU A 181 -17.39 -2.84 16.94
CA LEU A 181 -16.60 -1.60 16.91
C LEU A 181 -17.28 -0.56 17.79
N GLU A 182 -16.52 0.08 18.66
CA GLU A 182 -17.04 1.10 19.58
C GLU A 182 -16.12 2.31 19.59
N GLU A 183 -16.66 3.52 19.40
CA GLU A 183 -15.86 4.74 19.51
C GLU A 183 -15.40 4.97 20.95
N GLN A 184 -14.13 5.32 21.12
CA GLN A 184 -13.47 5.48 22.40
C GLN A 184 -12.81 6.87 22.46
N PRO A 185 -12.73 7.48 23.66
CA PRO A 185 -12.03 8.76 23.81
C PRO A 185 -10.53 8.60 23.55
N ILE A 186 -9.95 9.63 22.94
CA ILE A 186 -8.51 9.75 22.73
C ILE A 186 -7.90 10.40 23.98
N GLU A 187 -6.90 9.74 24.56
CA GLU A 187 -6.18 10.24 25.73
C GLU A 187 -5.16 11.33 25.37
N ARG A 188 -4.79 12.14 26.37
CA ARG A 188 -3.84 13.23 26.15
C ARG A 188 -2.47 12.68 25.77
N GLY A 189 -1.99 13.07 24.59
CA GLY A 189 -0.69 12.64 24.05
C GLY A 189 -0.73 11.32 23.29
N GLU A 190 -1.89 10.67 23.18
CA GLU A 190 -2.06 9.43 22.42
C GLU A 190 -1.94 9.66 20.91
N MET A 191 -2.45 10.80 20.41
CA MET A 191 -2.50 11.13 19.00
C MET A 191 -1.98 12.54 18.70
N TRP A 192 -1.55 12.75 17.45
CA TRP A 192 -1.28 14.09 16.92
C TRP A 192 -2.57 14.89 16.73
N HIS A 193 -2.43 16.21 16.54
CA HIS A 193 -3.55 17.11 16.31
C HIS A 193 -4.27 16.81 14.98
N GLY A 194 -5.61 16.77 15.03
CA GLY A 194 -6.50 16.62 13.88
C GLY A 194 -7.81 15.93 14.24
N HIS A 195 -8.65 15.70 13.24
CA HIS A 195 -9.83 14.85 13.32
C HIS A 195 -9.43 13.38 13.21
N ILE A 196 -9.23 12.75 14.36
CA ILE A 196 -8.95 11.32 14.51
C ILE A 196 -10.12 10.68 15.25
N ILE A 197 -10.60 9.54 14.76
CA ILE A 197 -11.57 8.70 15.47
C ILE A 197 -10.84 7.46 15.99
N LYS A 198 -11.02 7.13 17.26
CA LYS A 198 -10.48 5.92 17.88
C LYS A 198 -11.61 4.93 18.10
N LEU A 199 -11.44 3.70 17.63
CA LEU A 199 -12.40 2.61 17.75
C LEU A 199 -11.77 1.47 18.57
N GLY A 200 -12.41 1.08 19.67
CA GLY A 200 -12.18 -0.20 20.32
C GLY A 200 -12.80 -1.33 19.51
N VAL A 201 -12.08 -2.44 19.38
CA VAL A 201 -12.51 -3.64 18.66
C VAL A 201 -12.68 -4.77 19.66
N PHE A 202 -13.88 -5.37 19.69
CA PHE A 202 -14.25 -6.43 20.63
C PHE A 202 -14.85 -7.62 19.88
N ASP A 203 -14.73 -8.83 20.42
CA ASP A 203 -15.45 -9.98 19.90
C ASP A 203 -16.86 -10.12 20.52
N ALA A 204 -17.57 -11.18 20.13
CA ALA A 204 -18.93 -11.48 20.61
C ALA A 204 -19.02 -11.76 22.12
N THR A 205 -17.89 -11.95 22.80
CA THR A 205 -17.81 -12.18 24.26
C THR A 205 -17.33 -10.93 25.02
N ASP A 206 -17.33 -9.77 24.38
CA ASP A 206 -16.79 -8.50 24.89
C ASP A 206 -15.29 -8.53 25.23
N ARG A 207 -14.56 -9.51 24.69
CA ARG A 207 -13.10 -9.54 24.82
C ARG A 207 -12.49 -8.52 23.86
N PHE A 208 -11.61 -7.68 24.39
CA PHE A 208 -10.86 -6.69 23.61
C PHE A 208 -9.88 -7.37 22.66
N LEU A 209 -9.96 -7.01 21.38
CA LEU A 209 -9.13 -7.52 20.30
C LEU A 209 -8.04 -6.53 19.89
N GLY A 210 -8.35 -5.23 19.97
CA GLY A 210 -7.42 -4.17 19.62
C GLY A 210 -8.08 -2.81 19.39
N THR A 211 -7.28 -1.84 18.97
CA THR A 211 -7.73 -0.48 18.65
C THR A 211 -7.55 -0.19 17.18
N VAL A 212 -8.50 0.51 16.58
CA VAL A 212 -8.43 1.07 15.21
C VAL A 212 -8.48 2.59 15.29
N TYR A 213 -7.49 3.29 14.74
CA TYR A 213 -7.55 4.74 14.56
C TYR A 213 -7.90 5.09 13.12
N LEU A 214 -8.79 6.07 12.92
CA LEU A 214 -9.13 6.64 11.62
C LEU A 214 -8.62 8.08 11.59
N ASP A 215 -7.53 8.33 10.85
CA ASP A 215 -7.07 9.69 10.55
C ASP A 215 -7.75 10.16 9.26
N ILE A 216 -8.88 10.87 9.38
CA ILE A 216 -9.71 11.31 8.25
C ILE A 216 -9.28 12.67 7.69
N ASP A 217 -8.36 13.34 8.36
CA ASP A 217 -8.02 14.72 8.05
C ASP A 217 -7.07 14.86 6.86
N ARG A 218 -7.16 16.00 6.18
CA ARG A 218 -6.20 16.41 5.16
C ARG A 218 -5.29 17.50 5.72
N ARG A 219 -4.00 17.22 5.84
CA ARG A 219 -2.99 18.20 6.26
C ARG A 219 -1.75 18.15 5.38
N THR A 220 -1.06 19.28 5.25
CA THR A 220 0.09 19.46 4.35
C THR A 220 1.25 18.51 4.62
N MET A 221 1.47 18.13 5.89
CA MET A 221 2.50 17.17 6.30
C MET A 221 2.05 15.70 6.27
N LYS A 222 0.75 15.43 6.03
CA LYS A 222 0.26 14.07 5.85
C LYS A 222 0.54 13.70 4.39
N ALA A 223 1.27 12.60 4.19
CA ALA A 223 1.61 12.20 2.84
C ALA A 223 0.31 11.83 2.05
N VAL A 224 0.43 11.67 0.74
CA VAL A 224 -0.71 11.57 -0.20
C VAL A 224 -1.34 10.14 -0.31
N GLY A 225 -2.67 9.99 -0.10
CA GLY A 225 -3.61 8.97 -0.67
C GLY A 225 -4.48 8.06 0.29
N ASP A 226 -4.81 6.75 0.01
CA ASP A 226 -5.47 5.70 0.87
C ASP A 226 -4.67 4.33 1.20
N CYS A 227 -4.51 3.85 2.47
CA CYS A 227 -3.56 2.87 3.10
C CYS A 227 -4.06 2.39 4.48
N HIS A 228 -3.40 1.38 5.04
CA HIS A 228 -3.50 0.93 6.42
C HIS A 228 -2.07 0.75 6.96
N PHE A 229 -1.76 1.25 8.17
CA PHE A 229 -0.52 0.93 8.88
C PHE A 229 -0.79 0.15 10.16
N THR A 230 -0.13 -0.98 10.31
CA THR A 230 -0.09 -1.68 11.60
C THR A 230 0.89 -0.95 12.52
N VAL A 231 0.42 -0.37 13.62
CA VAL A 231 1.31 0.23 14.63
C VAL A 231 1.83 -0.83 15.59
N ARG A 232 1.00 -1.81 15.96
CA ARG A 232 1.40 -2.95 16.77
C ARG A 232 0.75 -4.22 16.27
N CYS A 233 1.58 -5.19 15.88
CA CYS A 233 1.12 -6.51 15.49
C CYS A 233 0.62 -7.30 16.70
N SER A 234 -0.43 -8.10 16.49
CA SER A 234 -0.84 -9.14 17.43
C SER A 234 0.20 -10.26 17.43
N LYS A 235 0.97 -10.37 18.52
CA LYS A 235 1.93 -11.47 18.73
C LYS A 235 1.80 -11.98 20.15
N GLU A 236 1.89 -13.29 20.31
CA GLU A 236 1.99 -13.91 21.62
C GLU A 236 3.33 -13.51 22.28
N LEU A 237 3.24 -12.93 23.48
CA LEU A 237 4.40 -12.56 24.31
C LEU A 237 4.49 -13.55 25.47
N GLU A 238 5.71 -13.87 25.90
CA GLU A 238 5.96 -14.85 26.99
C GLU A 238 5.42 -14.38 28.36
N THR A 239 4.94 -13.13 28.46
CA THR A 239 4.20 -12.58 29.60
C THR A 239 3.01 -11.75 29.12
N ILE A 240 1.85 -12.01 29.74
CA ILE A 240 0.49 -11.55 29.37
C ILE A 240 0.44 -10.05 29.05
N SER A 241 0.29 -9.70 27.77
CA SER A 241 -0.64 -8.67 27.30
C SER A 241 -0.79 -8.74 25.78
N LEU A 242 -1.92 -9.28 25.31
CA LEU A 242 -2.37 -9.02 23.96
C LEU A 242 -2.98 -7.62 23.94
N ALA A 243 -2.27 -6.66 23.38
CA ALA A 243 -2.85 -5.40 22.96
C ALA A 243 -2.46 -5.18 21.50
N SER A 244 -3.43 -5.34 20.60
CA SER A 244 -3.22 -5.07 19.18
C SER A 244 -3.58 -3.61 18.92
N ILE A 245 -2.71 -2.88 18.21
CA ILE A 245 -2.99 -1.50 17.77
C ILE A 245 -2.93 -1.48 16.25
N TYR A 246 -4.07 -1.23 15.62
CA TYR A 246 -4.22 -1.04 14.20
C TYR A 246 -4.44 0.45 13.92
N VAL A 247 -3.72 1.04 12.97
CA VAL A 247 -3.95 2.42 12.52
C VAL A 247 -4.43 2.37 11.08
N PHE A 248 -5.70 2.63 10.85
CA PHE A 248 -6.20 2.89 9.52
C PHE A 248 -5.81 4.31 9.11
N LYS A 249 -4.84 4.42 8.20
CA LYS A 249 -4.30 5.73 7.83
C LYS A 249 -4.78 6.32 6.51
N GLN A 250 -5.34 5.65 5.52
CA GLN A 250 -5.49 6.26 4.18
C GLN A 250 -4.20 6.97 3.60
N GLN A 251 -3.32 6.27 2.80
CA GLN A 251 -2.32 6.66 1.76
C GLN A 251 -2.07 5.75 0.48
N TYR A 252 -2.24 6.27 -0.75
CA TYR A 252 -2.47 5.53 -2.03
C TYR A 252 -1.13 5.17 -2.65
N CYS A 253 -1.10 4.02 -3.33
CA CYS A 253 -0.21 3.74 -4.45
C CYS A 253 -0.95 4.08 -5.76
N HIS A 254 -0.26 4.70 -6.72
CA HIS A 254 -0.82 5.03 -8.03
C HIS A 254 -1.03 3.74 -8.86
N VAL A 255 -2.18 3.09 -8.68
CA VAL A 255 -2.78 2.24 -9.71
C VAL A 255 -4.26 2.59 -9.78
N LYS A 256 -4.68 3.19 -10.90
CA LYS A 256 -6.10 3.35 -11.23
C LYS A 256 -6.68 1.96 -11.49
N LEU A 257 -7.28 1.37 -10.48
CA LEU A 257 -8.31 0.37 -10.64
C LEU A 257 -9.57 0.92 -9.98
N ASN A 258 -10.54 1.26 -10.82
CA ASN A 258 -11.92 1.38 -10.37
C ASN A 258 -12.27 0.08 -9.62
N THR A 259 -12.83 0.26 -8.42
CA THR A 259 -13.14 -0.74 -7.40
C THR A 259 -11.93 -1.17 -6.56
N VAL A 260 -11.73 -0.47 -5.44
CA VAL A 260 -10.92 -0.98 -4.33
C VAL A 260 -11.88 -1.20 -3.16
N VAL A 261 -12.48 -2.39 -3.12
CA VAL A 261 -12.66 -3.04 -1.81
C VAL A 261 -11.23 -3.32 -1.37
N GLN A 262 -10.69 -2.48 -0.49
CA GLN A 262 -9.40 -2.78 0.12
C GLN A 262 -9.57 -4.14 0.77
N ARG A 263 -8.81 -5.12 0.28
CA ARG A 263 -8.69 -6.44 0.85
C ARG A 263 -8.27 -6.24 2.30
N LEU A 264 -9.23 -6.33 3.22
CA LEU A 264 -8.94 -6.57 4.62
C LEU A 264 -8.31 -7.94 4.62
N GLU A 265 -6.98 -8.01 4.72
CA GLU A 265 -6.34 -9.25 5.08
C GLU A 265 -6.93 -9.65 6.43
N PHE A 266 -7.68 -10.73 6.38
CA PHE A 266 -8.47 -11.24 7.47
C PHE A 266 -7.56 -11.47 8.68
N PHE A 267 -8.02 -10.97 9.81
CA PHE A 267 -7.52 -11.32 11.13
C PHE A 267 -7.16 -12.81 11.18
N SER A 268 -5.89 -13.14 11.45
CA SER A 268 -5.53 -14.50 11.83
C SER A 268 -6.03 -14.72 13.25
N PHE A 269 -7.30 -15.11 13.39
CA PHE A 269 -7.80 -15.67 14.63
C PHE A 269 -7.33 -17.12 14.70
N LYS A 270 -6.41 -17.40 15.63
CA LYS A 270 -6.14 -18.75 16.08
C LYS A 270 -7.36 -19.18 16.91
N MET A 271 -8.38 -19.77 16.27
CA MET A 271 -9.43 -20.45 17.01
C MET A 271 -8.81 -21.75 17.56
N GLU A 272 -8.62 -21.81 18.88
CA GLU A 272 -8.39 -23.09 19.53
C GLU A 272 -9.65 -23.94 19.36
N ALA A 273 -9.50 -25.11 18.75
CA ALA A 273 -10.54 -26.12 18.68
C ALA A 273 -10.81 -26.63 20.10
N GLY A 274 -11.74 -25.98 20.79
CA GLY A 274 -12.34 -26.46 22.02
C GLY A 274 -13.20 -27.68 21.72
N LYS A 275 -12.78 -28.81 22.29
CA LYS A 275 -13.38 -30.14 22.24
C LYS A 275 -14.92 -30.13 22.16
N LEU A 276 -15.46 -30.70 21.08
CA LEU A 276 -16.78 -31.29 21.06
C LEU A 276 -16.78 -32.47 22.04
N LEU A 277 -17.53 -32.31 23.13
CA LEU A 277 -18.27 -33.39 23.78
C LEU A 277 -19.75 -33.05 23.64
#